data_AF-A0A7Y1XRW8-F1
#
_entry.id   AF-A0A7Y1XRW8-F1
#
_cell.length_a   1.000
_cell.length_b   1.000
_cell.length_c   1.000
_cell.angle_alpha   90.00
_cell.angle_beta   90.00
_cell.angle_gamma   90.00
#
_symmetry.space_group_name_H-M   'P 1'
#
loop_
_entity.id
_entity.type
_entity.pdbx_description
1 polymer ?
#
loop_
_entity_poly.entity_id
_entity_poly.type
_entity_poly.pdbx_seq_one_letter_code
_entity_poly.pdbx_strand_id
1 'polypeptide(L)'
;MKIGPIATRRGDLEISVGPIEVEPGRRLVIFGPNGAGKTTLLRSVAADPDERIAYLPQRPYLFRGTGRSNLLLGVSDHDRATHLANRLGVGNRLDVAARRLSGGERHRIALARALAADAR
;
A
#
# COMPACT_ATOMS: atom_id res chain seq x y z
N MET A 1 -0.12 10.61 12.74
CA MET A 1 -1.21 10.72 11.76
C MET A 1 -2.52 10.93 12.51
N LYS A 2 -3.32 11.91 12.09
CA LYS A 2 -4.67 12.14 12.63
C LYS A 2 -5.65 11.92 11.49
N ILE A 3 -6.48 10.89 11.60
CA ILE A 3 -7.53 10.61 10.63
C ILE A 3 -8.82 11.22 11.18
N GLY A 4 -9.46 12.10 10.41
CA GLY A 4 -10.79 12.61 10.75
C GLY A 4 -11.85 11.49 10.80
N PRO A 5 -13.09 11.81 11.22
CA PRO A 5 -14.17 10.83 11.15
C PRO A 5 -14.37 10.36 9.70
N ILE A 6 -14.47 9.05 9.51
CA ILE A 6 -14.70 8.43 8.20
C ILE A 6 -16.12 7.88 8.19
N ALA A 7 -16.95 8.43 7.31
CA ALA A 7 -18.26 7.88 6.96
C ALA A 7 -18.28 7.53 5.48
N THR A 8 -18.53 6.26 5.14
CA THR A 8 -18.66 5.84 3.74
C THR A 8 -19.75 4.78 3.60
N ARG A 9 -20.52 4.89 2.51
CA ARG A 9 -21.55 3.92 2.14
C ARG A 9 -21.22 3.31 0.79
N ARG A 10 -21.30 1.98 0.69
CA ARG A 10 -21.08 1.24 -0.56
C ARG A 10 -22.14 0.16 -0.73
N GLY A 11 -23.21 0.49 -1.45
CA GLY A 11 -24.44 -0.32 -1.43
C GLY A 11 -25.05 -0.30 -0.04
N ASP A 12 -25.38 -1.47 0.50
CA ASP A 12 -25.94 -1.62 1.84
C ASP A 12 -24.89 -1.57 2.97
N LEU A 13 -23.60 -1.56 2.63
CA LEU A 13 -22.52 -1.45 3.61
C LEU A 13 -22.34 0.00 4.03
N GLU A 14 -22.60 0.29 5.30
CA GLU A 14 -22.28 1.57 5.94
C GLU A 14 -21.10 1.39 6.91
N ILE A 15 -20.12 2.28 6.80
CA ILE A 15 -18.94 2.33 7.67
C ILE A 15 -18.92 3.72 8.27
N SER A 16 -18.95 3.77 9.59
CA SER A 16 -18.76 4.99 10.37
C SER A 16 -17.70 4.72 11.41
N VAL A 17 -16.63 5.49 11.37
CA VAL A 17 -15.51 5.43 12.32
C VAL A 17 -15.25 6.84 12.81
N GLY A 18 -15.18 7.00 14.14
CA GLY A 18 -14.77 8.27 14.74
C GLY A 18 -13.33 8.64 14.39
N PRO A 19 -12.85 9.81 14.85
CA PRO A 19 -11.47 10.21 14.61
C PRO A 19 -10.49 9.18 15.20
N ILE A 20 -9.42 8.91 14.46
CA ILE A 20 -8.34 7.99 14.88
C ILE A 20 -7.05 8.78 14.94
N GLU A 21 -6.36 8.71 16.07
CA GLU A 21 -5.00 9.22 16.19
C GLU A 21 -4.01 8.05 16.28
N VAL A 22 -2.96 8.11 15.46
CA VAL A 22 -1.85 7.15 15.48
C VAL A 22 -0.55 7.92 15.68
N GLU A 23 0.13 7.67 16.79
CA GLU A 23 1.44 8.27 17.07
C GLU A 23 2.49 7.75 16.06
N PRO A 24 3.47 8.58 15.67
CA PRO A 24 4.59 8.13 14.84
C PRO A 24 5.27 6.87 15.41
N GLY A 25 5.53 5.89 14.55
CA GLY A 25 6.16 4.62 14.93
C GLY A 25 5.24 3.60 15.59
N ARG A 26 3.99 3.96 15.94
CA ARG A 26 3.00 3.00 16.42
C ARG A 26 2.38 2.22 15.27
N ARG A 27 1.96 1.00 15.56
CA ARG A 27 1.23 0.13 14.63
C ARG A 27 -0.19 0.00 15.14
N LEU A 28 -1.14 0.45 14.33
CA LEU A 28 -2.56 0.21 14.56
C LEU A 28 -3.01 -1.01 13.76
N VAL A 29 -3.79 -1.88 14.37
CA VAL A 29 -4.36 -3.06 13.70
C VAL A 29 -5.89 -2.98 13.73
N ILE A 30 -6.51 -3.18 12.58
CA ILE A 30 -7.97 -3.18 12.43
C ILE A 30 -8.44 -4.64 12.32
N PHE A 31 -9.31 -5.05 13.24
CA PHE A 31 -9.91 -6.38 13.27
C PHE A 31 -11.40 -6.34 12.92
N GLY A 32 -11.95 -7.49 12.52
CA GLY A 32 -13.37 -7.66 12.22
C GLY A 32 -13.62 -8.79 11.22
N PRO A 33 -14.86 -9.30 11.10
CA PRO A 33 -15.18 -10.39 10.18
C PRO A 33 -14.96 -10.00 8.71
N ASN A 34 -14.94 -11.01 7.83
CA ASN A 34 -14.98 -10.74 6.39
C ASN A 34 -16.28 -10.00 6.05
N GLY A 35 -16.18 -8.97 5.21
CA GLY A 35 -17.33 -8.10 4.89
C GLY A 35 -17.55 -6.93 5.85
N ALA A 36 -16.87 -6.86 7.01
CA ALA A 36 -17.00 -5.75 7.97
C ALA A 36 -16.51 -4.37 7.47
N GLY A 37 -16.08 -4.25 6.21
CA GLY A 37 -15.67 -2.98 5.65
C GLY A 37 -14.20 -2.58 5.83
N LYS A 38 -13.34 -3.44 6.41
CA LYS A 38 -11.90 -3.13 6.61
C LYS A 38 -11.18 -2.58 5.37
N THR A 39 -11.37 -3.24 4.23
CA THR A 39 -10.78 -2.82 2.95
C THR A 39 -11.37 -1.48 2.48
N THR A 40 -12.64 -1.24 2.75
CA THR A 40 -13.30 0.03 2.40
C THR A 40 -12.78 1.15 3.30
N LEU A 41 -12.67 0.92 4.62
CA LEU A 41 -12.06 1.86 5.57
C LEU A 41 -10.63 2.23 5.17
N LEU A 42 -9.76 1.25 4.93
CA LEU A 42 -8.37 1.52 4.51
C LEU A 42 -8.28 2.27 3.19
N ARG A 43 -9.20 2.02 2.25
CA ARG A 43 -9.27 2.78 0.99
C ARG A 43 -9.74 4.21 1.21
N SER A 44 -10.70 4.44 2.10
CA SER A 44 -11.15 5.79 2.46
C SER A 44 -10.02 6.59 3.10
N VAL A 45 -9.26 5.97 4.02
CA VAL A 45 -8.05 6.58 4.60
C VAL A 45 -7.04 6.91 3.49
N ALA A 46 -6.71 5.96 2.63
CA ALA A 46 -5.75 6.16 1.55
C ALA A 46 -6.20 7.13 0.44
N ALA A 47 -7.48 7.53 0.42
CA ALA A 47 -8.04 8.48 -0.53
C ALA A 47 -8.13 9.91 0.02
N ASP A 48 -7.70 10.12 1.27
CA ASP A 48 -7.62 11.45 1.87
C ASP A 48 -6.62 12.32 1.08
N PRO A 49 -7.08 13.42 0.45
CA PRO A 49 -6.21 14.26 -0.38
C PRO A 49 -5.23 15.12 0.44
N ASP A 50 -5.49 15.31 1.73
CA ASP A 50 -4.66 16.15 2.60
C ASP A 50 -3.50 15.37 3.22
N GLU A 51 -3.54 14.04 3.14
CA GLU A 51 -2.54 13.14 3.72
C GLU A 51 -1.73 12.39 2.64
N ARG A 52 -0.43 12.18 2.90
CA ARG A 52 0.44 11.41 2.00
C ARG A 52 0.53 9.97 2.48
N ILE A 53 -0.33 9.11 1.94
CA ILE A 53 -0.47 7.73 2.41
C ILE A 53 0.06 6.74 1.38
N ALA A 54 0.96 5.84 1.81
CA ALA A 54 1.33 4.68 1.03
C ALA A 54 0.32 3.55 1.26
N TYR A 55 -0.32 3.07 0.20
CA TYR A 55 -1.33 2.02 0.28
C TYR A 55 -0.92 0.78 -0.51
N LEU A 56 -0.88 -0.38 0.16
CA LEU A 56 -0.71 -1.68 -0.45
C LEU A 56 -2.05 -2.43 -0.48
N PRO A 57 -2.73 -2.54 -1.64
CA PRO A 57 -3.96 -3.30 -1.73
C PRO A 57 -3.70 -4.80 -1.55
N GLN A 58 -4.72 -5.51 -1.04
CA GLN A 58 -4.68 -6.97 -0.84
C GLN A 58 -4.24 -7.75 -2.09
N ARG A 59 -4.65 -7.30 -3.27
CA ARG A 59 -4.20 -7.81 -4.58
C ARG A 59 -3.51 -6.68 -5.33
N PRO A 60 -2.18 -6.53 -5.18
CA PRO A 60 -1.44 -5.50 -5.87
C PRO A 60 -1.34 -5.81 -7.36
N TYR A 61 -1.48 -4.75 -8.15
CA TYR A 61 -1.27 -4.80 -9.58
C TYR A 61 0.09 -4.16 -9.92
N LEU A 62 0.71 -4.69 -10.96
CA LEU A 62 1.87 -4.09 -11.58
C LEU A 62 1.47 -3.61 -12.98
N PHE A 63 1.95 -2.42 -13.34
CA PHE A 63 1.80 -1.86 -14.68
C PHE A 63 2.70 -2.62 -15.68
N ARG A 64 2.42 -2.44 -16.97
CA ARG A 64 3.31 -2.91 -18.03
C ARG A 64 4.72 -2.32 -17.83
N GLY A 65 5.75 -3.11 -18.15
CA GLY A 65 7.16 -2.75 -17.91
C GLY A 65 7.90 -3.84 -17.15
N THR A 66 8.88 -3.44 -16.34
CA THR A 66 9.72 -4.34 -15.54
C THR A 66 9.35 -4.28 -14.06
N GLY A 67 9.94 -5.17 -13.26
CA GLY A 67 9.90 -5.05 -11.81
C GLY A 67 10.43 -3.71 -11.31
N ARG A 68 11.49 -3.19 -11.94
CA ARG A 68 12.15 -1.91 -11.63
C ARG A 68 11.23 -0.72 -11.93
N SER A 69 10.65 -0.66 -13.13
CA SER A 69 9.74 0.45 -13.48
C SER A 69 8.52 0.49 -12.55
N ASN A 70 8.07 -0.68 -12.08
CA ASN A 70 7.01 -0.78 -11.11
C ASN A 70 7.43 -0.43 -9.69
N LEU A 71 8.64 -0.81 -9.28
CA LEU A 71 9.21 -0.50 -7.97
C LEU A 71 9.36 1.00 -7.77
N LEU A 72 9.89 1.69 -8.77
CA LEU A 72 10.25 3.11 -8.70
C LEU A 72 9.06 4.05 -8.96
N LEU A 73 7.88 3.51 -9.24
CA LEU A 73 6.71 4.33 -9.54
C LEU A 73 6.30 5.16 -8.31
N GLY A 74 6.41 6.49 -8.43
CA GLY A 74 6.05 7.43 -7.37
C GLY A 74 7.01 7.43 -6.19
N VAL A 75 8.22 6.89 -6.35
CA VAL A 75 9.25 6.83 -5.31
C VAL A 75 10.41 7.74 -5.70
N SER A 76 10.81 8.65 -4.80
CA SER A 76 11.95 9.55 -5.00
C SER A 76 13.29 8.91 -4.59
N ASP A 77 13.30 8.14 -3.51
CA ASP A 77 14.49 7.45 -2.99
C ASP A 77 14.66 6.07 -3.64
N HIS A 78 15.28 6.07 -4.83
CA HIS A 78 15.49 4.85 -5.63
C HIS A 78 16.44 3.84 -4.96
N ASP A 79 17.41 4.32 -4.18
CA ASP A 79 18.38 3.47 -3.49
C ASP A 79 17.71 2.71 -2.35
N ARG A 80 16.90 3.40 -1.54
CA ARG A 80 16.06 2.76 -0.52
C ARG A 80 15.09 1.76 -1.14
N ALA A 81 14.44 2.11 -2.26
CA ALA A 81 13.53 1.21 -2.96
C ALA A 81 14.24 -0.09 -3.39
N THR A 82 15.42 0.04 -4.00
CA THR A 82 16.23 -1.09 -4.45
C THR A 82 16.73 -1.92 -3.26
N HIS A 83 17.16 -1.28 -2.18
CA HIS A 83 17.55 -1.95 -0.95
C HIS A 83 16.39 -2.77 -0.35
N LEU A 84 15.18 -2.21 -0.29
CA LEU A 84 13.98 -2.90 0.18
C LEU A 84 13.60 -4.08 -0.73
N ALA A 85 13.72 -3.93 -2.05
CA ALA A 85 13.50 -5.03 -2.98
C ALA A 85 14.50 -6.19 -2.78
N ASN A 86 15.76 -5.88 -2.50
CA ASN A 86 16.79 -6.89 -2.14
C ASN A 86 16.44 -7.59 -0.83
N ARG A 87 16.12 -6.83 0.22
CA ARG A 87 15.64 -7.33 1.53
C ARG A 87 14.43 -8.27 1.41
N LEU A 88 13.54 -7.99 0.46
CA LEU A 88 12.34 -8.80 0.18
C LEU A 88 12.60 -9.93 -0.83
N GLY A 89 13.84 -10.19 -1.21
CA GLY A 89 14.19 -11.32 -2.09
C GLY A 89 13.66 -11.20 -3.51
N VAL A 90 13.51 -9.98 -4.04
CA VAL A 90 13.08 -9.72 -5.43
C VAL A 90 14.05 -8.82 -6.21
N GLY A 91 15.24 -8.54 -5.65
CA GLY A 91 16.26 -7.73 -6.30
C GLY A 91 16.71 -8.25 -7.68
N ASN A 92 16.96 -9.55 -7.79
CA ASN A 92 17.29 -10.22 -9.05
C ASN A 92 16.12 -10.32 -10.04
N ARG A 93 14.94 -9.81 -9.68
CA ARG A 93 13.73 -9.79 -10.51
C ARG A 93 13.37 -8.40 -11.02
N LEU A 94 14.15 -7.37 -10.66
CA LEU A 94 13.85 -5.99 -11.03
C LEU A 94 13.88 -5.79 -12.55
N ASP A 95 14.76 -6.45 -13.28
CA ASP A 95 14.86 -6.28 -14.73
C ASP A 95 13.97 -7.29 -15.50
N VAL A 96 13.19 -8.11 -14.79
CA VAL A 96 12.22 -9.05 -15.37
C VAL A 96 10.94 -8.31 -15.74
N ALA A 97 10.36 -8.64 -16.90
CA ALA A 97 9.07 -8.12 -17.31
C ALA A 97 7.98 -8.44 -16.27
N ALA A 98 7.18 -7.45 -15.88
CA ALA A 98 6.20 -7.57 -14.79
C ALA A 98 5.20 -8.73 -14.99
N ARG A 99 4.83 -9.01 -16.25
CA ARG A 99 3.95 -10.13 -16.64
C ARG A 99 4.53 -11.53 -16.38
N ARG A 100 5.86 -11.65 -16.24
CA ARG A 100 6.58 -12.91 -15.99
C ARG A 100 6.88 -13.14 -14.51
N LEU A 101 6.52 -12.19 -13.64
CA LEU A 101 6.69 -12.34 -12.21
C LEU A 101 5.64 -13.30 -11.65
N SER A 102 5.96 -14.01 -10.57
CA SER A 102 4.97 -14.78 -9.80
C SER A 102 4.04 -13.84 -9.01
N GLY A 103 2.93 -14.38 -8.48
CA GLY A 103 2.05 -13.59 -7.59
C GLY A 103 2.77 -13.06 -6.36
N GLY A 104 3.63 -13.89 -5.74
CA GLY A 104 4.44 -13.49 -4.59
C GLY A 104 5.50 -12.44 -4.95
N GLU A 105 6.17 -12.56 -6.10
CA GLU A 105 7.11 -11.55 -6.59
C GLU A 105 6.43 -10.21 -6.83
N ARG A 106 5.25 -10.21 -7.49
CA ARG A 106 4.46 -8.99 -7.69
C ARG A 106 4.08 -8.32 -6.37
N HIS A 107 3.65 -9.12 -5.39
CA HIS A 107 3.30 -8.60 -4.07
C HIS A 107 4.50 -7.97 -3.36
N ARG A 108 5.68 -8.63 -3.40
CA ARG A 108 6.89 -8.12 -2.75
C ARG A 108 7.44 -6.86 -3.44
N ILE A 109 7.35 -6.74 -4.76
CA ILE A 109 7.69 -5.50 -5.47
C ILE A 109 6.74 -4.36 -5.07
N ALA A 110 5.43 -4.62 -5.02
CA ALA A 110 4.47 -3.61 -4.60
C ALA A 110 4.65 -3.19 -3.12
N LEU A 111 5.01 -4.14 -2.24
CA LEU A 111 5.36 -3.86 -0.85
C LEU A 111 6.64 -3.02 -0.75
N ALA A 112 7.70 -3.36 -1.50
CA ALA A 112 8.92 -2.58 -1.56
C ALA A 112 8.63 -1.13 -2.00
N ARG A 113 7.81 -0.95 -3.04
CA ARG A 113 7.33 0.37 -3.49
C ARG A 113 6.61 1.12 -2.37
N ALA A 114 5.64 0.49 -1.72
CA ALA A 114 4.85 1.15 -0.67
C ALA A 114 5.72 1.57 0.53
N LEU A 115 6.71 0.76 0.92
CA LEU A 115 7.63 1.07 2.02
C LEU A 115 8.71 2.11 1.65
N ALA A 116 8.97 2.30 0.36
CA ALA A 116 9.91 3.28 -0.16
C ALA A 116 9.25 4.62 -0.52
N ALA A 117 7.91 4.66 -0.61
CA ALA A 117 7.18 5.86 -0.92
C ALA A 117 7.38 6.94 0.16
N ASP A 118 7.38 8.21 -0.27
CA ASP A 118 7.45 9.38 0.60
C ASP A 118 6.08 9.65 1.26
N ALA A 119 5.65 8.72 2.10
CA ALA A 119 4.42 8.77 2.89
C ALA A 119 4.71 9.23 4.33
N ARG A 120 3.76 9.94 4.94
CA ARG A 120 3.89 10.57 6.27
C ARG A 120 2.98 9.90 7.31
#